data_AF-A0A075LZS0-F1
#
_entry.id   AF-A0A075LZS0-F1
#
_cell.length_a   1.000
_cell.length_b   1.000
_cell.length_c   1.000
_cell.angle_alpha   90.00
_cell.angle_beta   90.00
_cell.angle_gamma   90.00
#
_symmetry.space_group_name_H-M   'P 1'
#
loop_
_entity.id
_entity.type
_entity.pdbx_description
1 polymer ?
#
loop_
_entity_poly.entity_id
_entity_poly.type
_entity_poly.pdbx_seq_one_letter_code
_entity_poly.pdbx_strand_id
1 'polypeptide(L)'
;MDANEKRKYISQLFKEAYEAVNMKELDLAKKKFDEVLELSKEEFPEIYFEACFRLGDIFFEQDNYRGCVKCALMAIKHAPTQELYLVGISRLRDILYILKQQEVLNVLANDMDSTLSLLKENKELYAFTRALIELAKGHNKTVAELTRDIKTKELKEIVESLL
;
A
#
# COMPACT_ATOMS: atom_id res chain seq x y z
N MET A 1 28.45 5.87 -1.42
CA MET A 1 27.98 5.82 -0.03
C MET A 1 27.94 4.37 0.38
N ASP A 2 28.57 3.99 1.48
CA ASP A 2 28.48 2.62 1.99
C ASP A 2 27.12 2.37 2.67
N ALA A 3 26.81 1.12 3.01
CA ALA A 3 25.51 0.75 3.58
C ALA A 3 25.23 1.45 4.93
N ASN A 4 26.26 1.77 5.72
CA ASN A 4 26.10 2.43 7.01
C ASN A 4 25.81 3.93 6.83
N GLU A 5 26.56 4.59 5.95
CA GLU A 5 26.28 5.97 5.55
C GLU A 5 24.88 6.10 4.95
N LYS A 6 24.46 5.13 4.13
CA LYS A 6 23.11 5.09 3.52
C LYS A 6 22.02 4.93 4.56
N ARG A 7 22.20 4.05 5.55
CA ARG A 7 21.25 3.92 6.68
C ARG A 7 21.14 5.23 7.48
N LYS A 8 22.26 5.89 7.78
CA LYS A 8 22.25 7.19 8.48
C LYS A 8 21.50 8.25 7.70
N TYR A 9 21.73 8.31 6.39
CA TYR A 9 21.03 9.25 5.52
C TYR A 9 19.52 8.98 5.46
N ILE A 10 19.12 7.72 5.30
CA ILE A 10 17.73 7.29 5.38
C ILE A 10 17.11 7.69 6.73
N SER A 11 17.79 7.46 7.86
CA SER A 11 17.28 7.87 9.18
C SER A 11 17.07 9.38 9.28
N GLN A 12 17.95 10.18 8.69
CA GLN A 12 17.78 11.63 8.61
C GLN A 12 16.56 12.01 7.75
N LEU A 13 16.37 11.38 6.60
CA LEU A 13 15.19 11.59 5.75
C LEU A 13 13.89 11.25 6.48
N PHE A 14 13.84 10.16 7.25
CA PHE A 14 12.67 9.83 8.08
C PHE A 14 12.38 10.94 9.09
N LYS A 15 13.41 11.41 9.80
CA LYS A 15 13.24 12.48 10.79
C LYS A 15 12.67 13.75 10.14
N GLU A 16 13.24 14.19 9.02
CA GLU A 16 12.77 15.35 8.26
C GLU A 16 11.35 15.14 7.73
N ALA A 17 11.02 13.93 7.27
CA ALA A 17 9.68 13.60 6.79
C ALA A 17 8.64 13.70 7.93
N TYR A 18 8.95 13.18 9.12
CA TYR A 18 8.07 13.30 10.29
C TYR A 18 7.93 14.75 10.75
N GLU A 19 9.01 15.53 10.76
CA GLU A 19 8.95 16.97 11.06
C GLU A 19 8.03 17.71 10.08
N ALA A 20 8.16 17.42 8.78
CA ALA A 20 7.28 17.98 7.75
C ALA A 20 5.81 17.55 7.94
N VAL A 21 5.52 16.30 8.28
CA VAL A 21 4.16 15.84 8.61
C VAL A 21 3.59 16.62 9.80
N ASN A 22 4.39 16.80 10.87
CA ASN A 22 3.98 17.56 12.05
C ASN A 22 3.68 19.03 11.74
N MET A 23 4.41 19.61 10.78
CA MET A 23 4.19 20.97 10.29
C MET A 23 3.10 21.07 9.21
N LYS A 24 2.45 19.95 8.85
CA LYS A 24 1.47 19.84 7.75
C LYS A 24 2.04 20.20 6.37
N GLU A 25 3.36 20.10 6.20
CA GLU A 25 4.06 20.24 4.93
C GLU A 25 4.05 18.90 4.15
N LEU A 26 2.86 18.42 3.81
CA LEU A 26 2.66 17.07 3.29
C LEU A 26 3.43 16.79 1.99
N ASP A 27 3.57 17.77 1.10
CA ASP A 27 4.34 17.61 -0.15
C ASP A 27 5.84 17.47 0.10
N LEU A 28 6.38 18.13 1.13
CA LEU A 28 7.77 17.95 1.54
C LEU A 28 7.95 16.56 2.15
N ALA A 29 7.06 16.15 3.04
CA ALA A 29 7.10 14.82 3.65
C ALA A 29 7.07 13.71 2.59
N LYS A 30 6.22 13.83 1.56
CA LYS A 30 6.17 12.89 0.44
C LYS A 30 7.50 12.77 -0.28
N LYS A 31 8.11 13.89 -0.67
CA LYS A 31 9.40 13.89 -1.37
C LYS A 31 10.48 13.16 -0.55
N LYS A 32 10.48 13.35 0.77
CA LYS A 32 11.41 12.68 1.68
C LYS A 32 11.14 11.18 1.76
N PHE A 33 9.88 10.76 1.84
CA PHE A 33 9.54 9.33 1.81
C PHE A 33 9.81 8.68 0.46
N ASP A 34 9.57 9.37 -0.66
CA ASP A 34 9.90 8.88 -2.00
C ASP A 34 11.41 8.61 -2.12
N GLU A 35 12.25 9.52 -1.62
CA GLU A 35 13.70 9.34 -1.58
C GLU A 35 14.10 8.14 -0.69
N VAL A 36 13.44 7.96 0.47
CA VAL A 36 13.63 6.77 1.31
C VAL A 36 13.29 5.50 0.54
N LEU A 37 12.19 5.48 -0.21
CA LEU A 37 11.78 4.30 -0.99
C LEU A 37 12.82 3.94 -2.05
N GLU A 38 13.33 4.92 -2.80
CA GLU A 38 14.38 4.71 -3.80
C GLU A 38 15.66 4.13 -3.18
N LEU A 39 16.07 4.66 -2.02
CA LEU A 39 17.29 4.22 -1.35
C LEU A 39 17.15 2.85 -0.68
N SER A 40 15.96 2.49 -0.20
CA SER A 40 15.77 1.31 0.65
C SER A 40 15.30 0.05 -0.07
N LYS A 41 14.70 0.17 -1.26
CA LYS A 41 13.99 -0.93 -1.94
C LYS A 41 14.76 -2.25 -2.03
N GLU A 42 16.04 -2.21 -2.42
CA GLU A 42 16.84 -3.43 -2.65
C GLU A 42 17.75 -3.79 -1.47
N GLU A 43 18.15 -2.81 -0.66
CA GLU A 43 19.17 -3.00 0.40
C GLU A 43 18.57 -3.08 1.82
N PHE A 44 17.43 -2.43 2.04
CA PHE A 44 16.78 -2.30 3.35
C PHE A 44 15.26 -2.52 3.23
N PRO A 45 14.81 -3.73 2.89
CA PRO A 45 13.41 -3.99 2.57
C PRO A 45 12.44 -3.74 3.74
N GLU A 46 12.88 -3.86 5.00
CA GLU A 46 12.08 -3.49 6.17
C GLU A 46 11.83 -1.98 6.25
N ILE A 47 12.83 -1.19 5.85
CA ILE A 47 12.72 0.26 5.76
C ILE A 47 11.78 0.63 4.61
N TYR A 48 11.92 -0.02 3.45
CA TYR A 48 11.03 0.19 2.31
C TYR A 48 9.57 -0.10 2.68
N PHE A 49 9.33 -1.20 3.40
CA PHE A 49 8.01 -1.59 3.89
C PHE A 49 7.38 -0.50 4.75
N GLU A 50 8.11 0.02 5.75
CA GLU A 50 7.58 1.05 6.64
C GLU A 50 7.39 2.39 5.91
N ALA A 51 8.32 2.79 5.04
CA ALA A 51 8.21 4.01 4.24
C ALA A 51 6.98 3.97 3.31
N CYS A 52 6.64 2.80 2.75
CA CYS A 52 5.42 2.65 1.96
C CYS A 52 4.18 3.00 2.78
N PHE A 53 4.06 2.48 4.01
CA PHE A 53 2.90 2.78 4.86
C PHE A 53 2.88 4.25 5.29
N ARG A 54 4.03 4.86 5.61
CA ARG A 54 4.08 6.29 5.96
C ARG A 54 3.68 7.20 4.81
N LEU A 55 4.11 6.87 3.59
CA LEU A 55 3.65 7.58 2.40
C LEU A 55 2.15 7.35 2.17
N GLY A 56 1.66 6.14 2.46
CA GLY A 56 0.25 5.79 2.44
C GLY A 56 -0.60 6.64 3.42
N ASP A 57 -0.11 6.86 4.64
CA ASP A 57 -0.75 7.72 5.65
C ASP A 57 -0.90 9.15 5.12
N ILE A 58 0.14 9.70 4.48
CA ILE A 58 0.06 11.04 3.86
C ILE A 58 -0.95 11.08 2.72
N PHE A 59 -0.97 10.05 1.86
CA PHE A 59 -1.97 9.97 0.80
C PHE A 59 -3.39 9.89 1.36
N PHE A 60 -3.58 9.19 2.48
CA PHE A 60 -4.86 9.14 3.18
C PHE A 60 -5.27 10.51 3.72
N GLU A 61 -4.35 11.26 4.36
CA GLU A 61 -4.60 12.62 4.85
C GLU A 61 -4.98 13.62 3.73
N GLN A 62 -4.59 13.33 2.49
CA GLN A 62 -4.90 14.16 1.32
C GLN A 62 -6.11 13.64 0.52
N ASP A 63 -6.90 12.73 1.08
CA ASP A 63 -8.03 12.05 0.42
C ASP A 63 -7.65 11.33 -0.89
N ASN A 64 -6.36 11.04 -1.07
CA ASN A 64 -5.86 10.23 -2.19
C ASN A 64 -5.83 8.75 -1.79
N TYR A 65 -7.01 8.18 -1.60
CA TYR A 65 -7.17 6.81 -1.15
C TYR A 65 -6.59 5.77 -2.12
N ARG A 66 -6.56 6.08 -3.43
CA ARG A 66 -5.89 5.23 -4.43
C ARG A 66 -4.38 5.16 -4.19
N GLY A 67 -3.76 6.31 -3.93
CA GLY A 67 -2.35 6.39 -3.54
C GLY A 67 -2.06 5.61 -2.26
N CYS A 68 -2.93 5.74 -1.26
CA CYS A 68 -2.85 5.01 0.00
C CYS A 68 -2.88 3.48 -0.21
N VAL A 69 -3.88 2.97 -0.93
CA VAL A 69 -4.01 1.54 -1.23
C VAL A 69 -2.84 1.03 -2.08
N LYS A 70 -2.39 1.81 -3.07
CA LYS A 70 -1.19 1.47 -3.86
C LYS A 70 0.03 1.31 -2.97
N CYS A 71 0.27 2.24 -2.06
CA CYS A 71 1.38 2.18 -1.10
C CYS A 71 1.33 0.92 -0.24
N ALA A 72 0.17 0.58 0.31
CA ALA A 72 -0.01 -0.64 1.09
C ALA A 72 0.26 -1.92 0.26
N LEU A 73 -0.23 -1.97 -0.98
CA LEU A 73 0.04 -3.10 -1.89
C LEU A 73 1.53 -3.21 -2.24
N MET A 74 2.23 -2.09 -2.41
CA MET A 74 3.67 -2.09 -2.65
C MET A 74 4.47 -2.55 -1.43
N ALA A 75 4.04 -2.20 -0.21
CA ALA A 75 4.63 -2.73 1.02
C ALA A 75 4.48 -4.26 1.09
N ILE A 76 3.26 -4.77 0.86
CA ILE A 76 2.97 -6.20 0.90
C ILE A 76 3.76 -6.96 -0.17
N LYS A 77 3.81 -6.44 -1.41
CA LYS A 77 4.56 -7.05 -2.52
C LYS A 77 6.05 -7.23 -2.19
N HIS A 78 6.63 -6.26 -1.49
CA HIS A 78 8.07 -6.21 -1.17
C HIS A 78 8.38 -6.61 0.28
N ALA A 79 7.42 -7.21 1.00
CA ALA A 79 7.64 -7.65 2.36
C ALA A 79 8.77 -8.70 2.41
N PRO A 80 9.84 -8.49 3.21
CA PRO A 80 10.98 -9.41 3.22
C PRO A 80 10.72 -10.69 4.01
N THR A 81 9.65 -10.72 4.81
CA THR A 81 9.28 -11.86 5.65
C THR A 81 7.77 -12.11 5.60
N GLN A 82 7.38 -13.35 5.91
CA GLN A 82 5.95 -13.71 6.04
C GLN A 82 5.25 -12.90 7.13
N GLU A 83 5.95 -12.56 8.21
CA GLU A 83 5.41 -11.73 9.29
C GLU A 83 5.06 -10.33 8.78
N LEU A 84 5.98 -9.66 8.09
CA LEU A 84 5.72 -8.34 7.52
C LEU A 84 4.66 -8.39 6.41
N TYR A 85 4.60 -9.48 5.64
CA TYR A 85 3.54 -9.70 4.66
C TYR A 85 2.15 -9.70 5.34
N LEU A 86 1.98 -10.45 6.43
CA LEU A 86 0.73 -10.49 7.19
C LEU A 86 0.41 -9.18 7.90
N VAL A 87 1.41 -8.49 8.45
CA VAL A 87 1.25 -7.13 9.01
C VAL A 87 0.75 -6.17 7.94
N GLY A 88 1.33 -6.24 6.74
CA GLY A 88 0.93 -5.41 5.61
C GLY A 88 -0.52 -5.66 5.19
N ILE A 89 -0.94 -6.93 5.14
CA ILE A 89 -2.34 -7.31 4.87
C ILE A 89 -3.27 -6.78 5.96
N SER A 90 -2.90 -6.91 7.24
CA SER A 90 -3.71 -6.36 8.34
C SER A 90 -3.89 -4.86 8.22
N ARG A 91 -2.81 -4.10 7.94
CA ARG A 91 -2.91 -2.64 7.73
C ARG A 91 -3.78 -2.30 6.51
N LEU A 92 -3.65 -3.06 5.42
CA LEU A 92 -4.49 -2.87 4.23
C LEU A 92 -5.97 -3.16 4.50
N ARG A 93 -6.28 -4.20 5.29
CA ARG A 93 -7.65 -4.46 5.75
C ARG A 93 -8.22 -3.25 6.48
N ASP A 94 -7.45 -2.68 7.41
CA ASP A 94 -7.91 -1.57 8.23
C ASP A 94 -8.16 -0.31 7.36
N ILE A 95 -7.27 -0.03 6.39
CA ILE A 95 -7.48 1.02 5.38
C ILE A 95 -8.79 0.78 4.62
N LEU A 96 -8.98 -0.41 4.04
CA LEU A 96 -10.16 -0.73 3.23
C LEU A 96 -11.46 -0.72 4.04
N TYR A 97 -11.40 -1.14 5.31
CA TYR A 97 -12.51 -1.05 6.24
C TYR A 97 -12.95 0.40 6.44
N ILE A 98 -11.99 1.31 6.68
CA ILE A 98 -12.29 2.74 6.82
C ILE A 98 -12.92 3.29 5.53
N LEU A 99 -12.37 2.96 4.35
CA LEU A 99 -12.95 3.42 3.08
C LEU A 99 -14.37 2.91 2.86
N LYS A 100 -14.67 1.67 3.27
CA LYS A 100 -16.04 1.12 3.23
C LYS A 100 -16.96 1.86 4.19
N GLN A 101 -16.54 2.11 5.44
CA GLN A 101 -17.35 2.84 6.42
C GLN A 101 -17.62 4.29 6.03
N GLN A 102 -16.70 4.91 5.29
CA GLN A 102 -16.84 6.27 4.75
C GLN A 102 -17.59 6.31 3.41
N GLU A 103 -18.02 5.17 2.87
CA GLU A 103 -18.71 5.05 1.58
C GLU A 103 -17.88 5.57 0.38
N VAL A 104 -16.55 5.58 0.50
CA VAL A 104 -15.60 6.06 -0.54
C VAL A 104 -14.86 4.93 -1.26
N LEU A 105 -15.24 3.67 -1.06
CA LEU A 105 -14.57 2.53 -1.69
C LEU A 105 -14.65 2.56 -3.23
N ASN A 106 -15.70 3.18 -3.78
CA ASN A 106 -15.92 3.36 -5.21
C ASN A 106 -14.78 4.12 -5.92
N VAL A 107 -13.97 4.90 -5.21
CA VAL A 107 -12.80 5.59 -5.79
C VAL A 107 -11.80 4.61 -6.40
N LEU A 108 -11.76 3.36 -5.93
CA LEU A 108 -10.88 2.31 -6.44
C LEU A 108 -11.33 1.75 -7.80
N ALA A 109 -12.55 2.08 -8.27
CA ALA A 109 -13.07 1.59 -9.54
C ALA A 109 -12.30 2.09 -10.77
N ASN A 110 -11.60 3.24 -10.64
CA ASN A 110 -10.95 3.95 -11.74
C ASN A 110 -9.47 4.26 -11.46
N ASP A 111 -8.67 4.34 -12.52
CA ASP A 111 -7.23 4.71 -12.53
C ASP A 111 -6.31 3.81 -11.70
N MET A 112 -6.66 2.53 -11.53
CA MET A 112 -5.81 1.54 -10.85
C MET A 112 -4.87 0.78 -11.81
N ASP A 113 -4.87 1.09 -13.11
CA ASP A 113 -4.08 0.39 -14.13
C ASP A 113 -2.56 0.45 -13.88
N SER A 114 -2.09 1.58 -13.35
CA SER A 114 -0.67 1.73 -12.97
C SER A 114 -0.31 0.80 -11.82
N THR A 115 -1.20 0.64 -10.82
CA THR A 115 -1.05 -0.29 -9.71
C THR A 115 -1.07 -1.73 -10.20
N LEU A 116 -2.03 -2.09 -11.06
CA LEU A 116 -2.09 -3.43 -11.67
C LEU A 116 -0.81 -3.76 -12.45
N SER A 117 -0.29 -2.81 -13.21
CA SER A 117 0.96 -2.97 -13.96
C SER A 117 2.17 -3.26 -13.05
N LEU A 118 2.22 -2.63 -11.88
CA LEU A 118 3.26 -2.89 -10.87
C LEU A 118 3.11 -4.27 -10.22
N LEU A 119 1.90 -4.82 -10.17
CA LEU A 119 1.59 -6.09 -9.52
C LEU A 119 1.58 -7.30 -10.47
N LYS A 120 1.71 -7.11 -11.79
CA LYS A 120 1.55 -8.16 -12.81
C LYS A 120 2.33 -9.46 -12.56
N GLU A 121 3.52 -9.36 -11.96
CA GLU A 121 4.38 -10.50 -11.65
C GLU A 121 3.97 -11.23 -10.35
N ASN A 122 3.20 -10.56 -9.48
CA ASN A 122 2.60 -11.15 -8.29
C ASN A 122 1.12 -11.45 -8.57
N LYS A 123 0.86 -12.65 -9.11
CA LYS A 123 -0.47 -13.09 -9.54
C LYS A 123 -1.54 -12.95 -8.45
N GLU A 124 -1.19 -13.22 -7.20
CA GLU A 124 -2.12 -13.14 -6.07
C GLU A 124 -2.53 -11.70 -5.77
N LEU A 125 -1.57 -10.80 -5.60
CA LEU A 125 -1.86 -9.38 -5.35
C LEU A 125 -2.53 -8.72 -6.56
N TYR A 126 -2.18 -9.15 -7.78
CA TYR A 126 -2.87 -8.71 -8.99
C TYR A 126 -4.34 -9.13 -8.99
N ALA A 127 -4.64 -10.40 -8.71
CA ALA A 127 -6.01 -10.91 -8.62
C ALA A 127 -6.80 -10.23 -7.50
N PHE A 128 -6.20 -10.06 -6.32
CA PHE A 128 -6.79 -9.33 -5.20
C PHE A 128 -7.10 -7.87 -5.57
N THR A 129 -6.17 -7.17 -6.23
CA THR A 129 -6.39 -5.78 -6.66
C THR A 129 -7.51 -5.68 -7.70
N ARG A 130 -7.60 -6.63 -8.64
CA ARG A 130 -8.73 -6.71 -9.57
C ARG A 130 -10.05 -6.96 -8.84
N ALA A 131 -10.05 -7.81 -7.82
CA ALA A 131 -11.25 -8.06 -7.01
C ALA A 131 -11.71 -6.78 -6.31
N LEU A 132 -10.80 -5.98 -5.76
CA LEU A 132 -11.14 -4.67 -5.17
C LEU A 132 -11.74 -3.70 -6.20
N ILE A 133 -11.19 -3.64 -7.41
CA ILE A 133 -11.69 -2.77 -8.49
C ILE A 133 -13.11 -3.18 -8.89
N GLU A 134 -13.37 -4.48 -9.09
CA GLU A 134 -14.69 -4.97 -9.48
C GLU A 134 -15.72 -4.82 -8.34
N LEU A 135 -15.29 -4.99 -7.09
CA LEU A 135 -16.13 -4.71 -5.92
C LEU A 135 -16.48 -3.21 -5.85
N ALA A 136 -15.51 -2.32 -6.07
CA ALA A 136 -15.75 -0.88 -6.13
C ALA A 136 -16.70 -0.45 -7.27
N LYS A 137 -16.83 -1.27 -8.32
CA LYS A 137 -17.82 -1.10 -9.41
C LYS A 137 -19.19 -1.74 -9.11
N GLY A 138 -19.32 -2.49 -8.02
CA GLY A 138 -20.53 -3.26 -7.68
C GLY A 138 -20.69 -4.59 -8.44
N HIS A 139 -19.63 -5.10 -9.06
CA HIS A 139 -19.65 -6.32 -9.88
C HIS A 139 -19.38 -7.59 -9.04
N ASN A 140 -20.22 -7.85 -8.04
CA ASN A 140 -20.00 -8.91 -7.04
C ASN A 140 -19.87 -10.33 -7.62
N LYS A 141 -20.49 -10.61 -8.78
CA LYS A 141 -20.38 -11.94 -9.43
C LYS A 141 -18.97 -12.22 -9.96
N THR A 142 -18.28 -11.20 -10.46
CA THR A 142 -16.91 -11.30 -11.01
C THR A 142 -15.88 -11.44 -9.89
N VAL A 143 -16.17 -10.89 -8.70
CA VAL A 143 -15.30 -11.01 -7.52
C VAL A 143 -15.07 -12.47 -7.14
N ALA A 144 -16.11 -13.32 -7.17
CA ALA A 144 -16.02 -14.73 -6.79
C ALA A 144 -15.12 -15.58 -7.72
N GLU A 145 -14.93 -15.16 -8.97
CA GLU A 145 -14.01 -15.81 -9.89
C GLU A 145 -12.56 -15.40 -9.58
N LEU A 146 -12.34 -14.11 -9.33
CA LEU A 146 -11.03 -13.54 -9.03
C LEU A 146 -10.45 -14.02 -7.69
N THR A 147 -11.31 -14.29 -6.69
CA THR A 147 -10.85 -14.81 -5.39
C THR A 147 -10.30 -16.23 -5.44
N ARG A 148 -10.51 -16.98 -6.54
CA ARG A 148 -9.93 -18.32 -6.73
C ARG A 148 -8.40 -18.31 -6.83
N ASP A 149 -7.86 -17.24 -7.40
CA ASP A 149 -6.41 -17.06 -7.59
C ASP A 149 -5.70 -16.50 -6.35
N ILE A 150 -6.48 -16.06 -5.35
CA ILE A 150 -5.98 -15.64 -4.04
C ILE A 150 -5.75 -16.92 -3.21
N LYS A 151 -4.61 -17.05 -2.55
CA LYS A 151 -4.27 -18.23 -1.73
C LYS A 151 -4.28 -17.91 -0.24
N THR A 152 -3.80 -16.73 0.09
CA THR A 152 -3.75 -16.15 1.43
C THR A 152 -5.17 -15.98 1.95
N LYS A 153 -5.46 -16.57 3.11
CA LYS A 153 -6.78 -16.57 3.71
C LYS A 153 -7.21 -15.15 4.08
N GLU A 154 -6.30 -14.38 4.65
CA GLU A 154 -6.50 -13.01 5.12
C GLU A 154 -6.89 -12.07 3.98
N LEU A 155 -6.31 -12.24 2.78
CA LEU A 155 -6.70 -11.46 1.60
C LEU A 155 -8.13 -11.81 1.12
N LYS A 156 -8.54 -13.08 1.21
CA LYS A 156 -9.91 -13.48 0.88
C LYS A 156 -10.91 -12.90 1.88
N GLU A 157 -10.59 -13.00 3.16
CA GLU A 157 -11.43 -12.46 4.24
C GLU A 157 -11.63 -10.95 4.09
N ILE A 158 -10.62 -10.20 3.63
CA ILE A 158 -10.78 -8.79 3.27
C ILE A 158 -11.87 -8.63 2.19
N VAL A 159 -11.75 -9.31 1.06
CA VAL A 159 -12.71 -9.19 -0.04
C VAL A 159 -14.12 -9.57 0.42
N GLU A 160 -14.27 -10.66 1.18
CA GLU A 160 -15.54 -11.12 1.72
C GLU A 160 -16.16 -10.10 2.69
N SER A 161 -15.35 -9.47 3.55
CA SER A 161 -15.81 -8.43 4.48
C SER A 161 -16.24 -7.14 3.77
N LEU A 162 -15.79 -6.93 2.53
CA LEU A 162 -16.10 -5.75 1.74
C LEU A 162 -17.36 -5.89 0.89
N LEU A 163 -17.83 -7.11 0.63
CA LEU A 163 -19.15 -7.38 0.01
C LEU A 163 -20.32 -6.90 0.90
#